data_AF-A0A1H1JE16-F1
#
_entry.id   AF-A0A1H1JE16-F1
#
_cell.length_a   1.000
_cell.length_b   1.000
_cell.length_c   1.000
_cell.angle_alpha   90.00
_cell.angle_beta   90.00
_cell.angle_gamma   90.00
#
_symmetry.space_group_name_H-M   'P 1'
#
loop_
_entity.id
_entity.type
_entity.pdbx_description
1 polymer ?
#
loop_
_entity_poly.entity_id
_entity_poly.type
_entity_poly.pdbx_seq_one_letter_code
_entity_poly.pdbx_strand_id
1 'polypeptide(L)' 'MLNDLESLRAIAAFNQSYLLLAQRMLGDDAEHAKSALGLSDSMATRIRSLTPAEIEILADSGELICQFRADATSLG' A
#
# COMPACT_ATOMS: atom_id res chain seq x y z
N MET A 1 -4.22 26.03 -0.59
CA MET A 1 -3.85 26.01 -2.01
C MET A 1 -2.45 25.45 -2.28
N LEU A 2 -1.34 25.94 -1.69
CA LEU A 2 -0.03 25.24 -1.82
C LEU A 2 0.06 23.94 -1.01
N ASN A 3 -0.51 23.93 0.20
CA ASN A 3 -0.46 22.78 1.12
C ASN A 3 -1.24 21.55 0.60
N ASP A 4 -2.25 21.76 -0.24
CA ASP A 4 -3.08 20.68 -0.76
C ASP A 4 -2.31 19.87 -1.82
N LEU A 5 -1.54 20.55 -2.68
CA LEU A 5 -0.70 19.90 -3.68
C LEU A 5 0.48 19.16 -3.03
N GLU A 6 1.08 19.74 -1.97
CA GLU A 6 2.14 19.07 -1.21
C GLU A 6 1.63 17.80 -0.53
N SER A 7 0.42 17.86 0.05
CA SER A 7 -0.24 16.71 0.66
C SER A 7 -0.53 15.60 -0.35
N LEU A 8 -1.07 15.95 -1.54
CA LEU A 8 -1.32 14.98 -2.61
C LEU A 8 -0.02 14.32 -3.10
N ARG A 9 1.07 15.09 -3.24
CA ARG A 9 2.39 14.55 -3.59
C ARG A 9 2.94 13.62 -2.52
N ALA A 10 2.73 13.94 -1.24
CA ALA A 10 3.14 13.08 -0.13
C ALA A 10 2.35 11.76 -0.11
N ILE A 11 1.04 11.82 -0.36
CA ILE A 11 0.18 10.64 -0.51
C ILE A 11 0.67 9.77 -1.67
N ALA A 12 0.96 10.37 -2.83
CA ALA A 12 1.46 9.63 -3.99
C ALA A 12 2.81 8.95 -3.74
N ALA A 13 3.77 9.67 -3.17
CA ALA A 13 5.08 9.11 -2.82
C ALA A 13 4.95 7.95 -1.81
N PHE A 14 4.04 8.08 -0.83
CA PHE A 14 3.76 7.04 0.14
C PHE A 14 3.13 5.80 -0.51
N ASN A 15 2.08 5.98 -1.30
CA ASN A 15 1.37 4.89 -1.98
C ASN A 15 2.31 4.10 -2.90
N GLN A 16 3.16 4.80 -3.67
CA GLN A 16 4.17 4.17 -4.52
C GLN A 16 5.15 3.32 -3.70
N SER A 17 5.68 3.89 -2.62
CA SER A 17 6.61 3.19 -1.73
C SER A 17 5.97 1.95 -1.08
N TYR A 18 4.71 2.07 -0.67
CA TYR A 18 3.95 0.97 -0.09
C TYR A 18 3.72 -0.17 -1.09
N LEU A 19 3.27 0.12 -2.32
CA LEU A 19 3.04 -0.91 -3.34
C LEU A 19 4.33 -1.65 -3.71
N LEU A 20 5.44 -0.93 -3.87
CA LEU A 20 6.75 -1.53 -4.17
C LEU A 20 7.23 -2.42 -3.02
N LEU A 21 7.09 -1.97 -1.77
CA LEU A 21 7.41 -2.78 -0.60
C LEU A 21 6.54 -4.04 -0.55
N ALA A 22 5.24 -3.90 -0.75
CA ALA A 22 4.30 -5.02 -0.75
C ALA A 22 4.64 -6.05 -1.83
N GLN A 23 4.96 -5.60 -3.06
CA GLN A 23 5.42 -6.49 -4.13
C GLN A 23 6.69 -7.25 -3.76
N ARG A 24 7.67 -6.56 -3.18
CA ARG A 24 8.93 -7.18 -2.75
C ARG A 24 8.68 -8.23 -1.67
N MET A 25 7.94 -7.88 -0.62
CA MET A 25 7.61 -8.81 0.46
C MET A 25 6.86 -10.04 -0.06
N LEU A 26 5.90 -9.86 -0.97
CA LEU A 26 5.16 -10.96 -1.62
C LEU A 26 6.03 -11.81 -2.56
N GLY A 27 7.12 -11.25 -3.08
CA GLY A 27 8.13 -11.95 -3.86
C GLY A 27 9.01 -12.85 -3.00
N ASP A 28 9.40 -12.35 -1.83
CA ASP A 28 10.30 -13.01 -0.89
C ASP A 28 9.60 -14.11 -0.07
N ASP A 29 8.47 -13.79 0.60
CA ASP A 29 7.64 -14.73 1.35
C ASP A 29 6.17 -14.26 1.33
N ALA A 30 5.37 -14.91 0.49
CA ALA A 30 3.98 -14.53 0.26
C ALA A 30 3.08 -14.73 1.49
N GLU A 31 3.27 -15.80 2.27
CA GLU A 31 2.43 -16.06 3.45
C GLU A 31 2.72 -15.08 4.57
N HIS A 32 4.00 -14.83 4.84
CA HIS A 32 4.42 -13.83 5.80
C HIS A 32 3.95 -12.43 5.39
N ALA A 33 4.12 -12.06 4.11
CA ALA A 33 3.69 -10.76 3.61
C ALA A 33 2.17 -10.56 3.72
N LYS A 34 1.35 -11.57 3.37
CA LYS A 34 -0.11 -11.50 3.53
C LYS A 34 -0.52 -11.27 4.98
N SER A 35 0.10 -11.99 5.91
CA SER A 35 -0.18 -11.83 7.35
C SER A 35 0.21 -10.44 7.86
N ALA A 36 1.44 -10.01 7.56
CA ALA A 36 1.97 -8.72 7.97
C ALA A 36 1.17 -7.53 7.40
N LEU A 37 0.80 -7.61 6.12
CA LEU A 37 0.08 -6.55 5.42
C LEU A 37 -1.45 -6.66 5.55
N GLY A 38 -1.97 -7.78 6.08
CA GLY A 38 -3.41 -8.02 6.21
C GLY A 38 -4.12 -8.18 4.87
N LEU A 39 -3.48 -8.84 3.91
CA LEU A 39 -3.98 -8.99 2.53
C LEU A 39 -4.73 -10.32 2.36
N SER A 40 -5.82 -10.30 1.60
CA SER A 40 -6.42 -11.52 1.05
C SER A 40 -5.55 -12.10 -0.07
N ASP A 41 -5.76 -13.38 -0.41
CA ASP A 41 -5.06 -14.03 -1.54
C ASP A 41 -5.30 -13.31 -2.88
N SER A 42 -6.52 -12.82 -3.09
CA SER A 42 -6.89 -12.04 -4.27
C SER A 42 -6.13 -10.71 -4.35
N MET A 43 -5.98 -10.01 -3.22
CA MET A 43 -5.25 -8.75 -3.16
C MET A 43 -3.74 -8.97 -3.32
N ALA A 44 -3.19 -9.99 -2.68
CA ALA A 44 -1.79 -10.39 -2.84
C ALA A 44 -1.46 -10.71 -4.31
N THR A 45 -2.33 -11.47 -4.99
CA THR A 45 -2.19 -11.77 -6.41
C THR A 45 -2.21 -10.50 -7.26
N ARG A 46 -3.17 -9.60 -6.99
CA ARG A 46 -3.31 -8.33 -7.71
C ARG A 46 -2.09 -7.43 -7.52
N ILE A 47 -1.61 -7.25 -6.29
CA ILE A 47 -0.44 -6.43 -5.99
C ILE A 47 0.79 -6.99 -6.70
N ARG A 48 1.00 -8.31 -6.65
CA ARG A 48 2.13 -8.98 -7.30
C ARG A 48 2.10 -8.89 -8.83
N SER A 49 0.92 -8.72 -9.45
CA SER A 49 0.79 -8.56 -10.90
C SER A 49 0.91 -7.11 -11.39
N LEU A 50 0.96 -6.11 -10.49
CA LEU A 50 1.04 -4.71 -10.91
C LEU A 50 2.34 -4.45 -11.67
N THR A 51 2.22 -3.78 -12.80
CA THR A 51 3.35 -3.21 -13.54
C THR A 51 3.81 -1.90 -12.89
N PRO A 52 5.04 -1.44 -13.15
CA PRO A 52 5.51 -0.13 -12.67
C PRO A 52 4.58 1.03 -13.07
N ALA A 53 4.04 1.00 -14.29
CA ALA A 53 3.09 2.01 -14.77
C ALA A 53 1.77 1.98 -13.99
N GLU A 54 1.24 0.80 -13.68
CA GLU A 54 0.01 0.70 -12.87
C GLU A 54 0.24 1.14 -11.42
N ILE A 55 1.44 0.90 -10.86
CA ILE A 55 1.81 1.42 -9.54
C ILE A 55 1.81 2.94 -9.53
N GLU A 56 2.38 3.59 -10.54
CA GLU A 56 2.36 5.06 -10.66
C GLU A 56 0.93 5.61 -10.73
N ILE A 57 0.06 4.98 -11.53
CA ILE A 57 -1.34 5.38 -11.65
C ILE A 57 -2.09 5.23 -10.33
N LEU A 58 -1.89 4.12 -9.61
CA LEU A 58 -2.52 3.90 -8.30
C LEU A 58 -1.94 4.81 -7.23
N ALA A 59 -0.64 5.11 -7.31
CA ALA A 59 0.01 6.00 -6.36
C ALA A 59 -0.58 7.41 -6.42
N ASP A 60 -0.83 7.91 -7.62
CA ASP A 60 -1.41 9.24 -7.86
C ASP A 60 -2.88 9.36 -7.43
N SER A 61 -3.48 8.31 -6.84
CA SER A 61 -4.76 8.45 -6.15
C SER A 61 -4.61 9.46 -5.01
N GLY A 62 -5.42 10.51 -4.99
CA GLY A 62 -5.40 11.55 -3.94
C GLY A 62 -5.77 11.06 -2.53
N GLU A 63 -5.89 9.76 -2.32
CA GLU A 63 -6.15 9.10 -1.04
C GLU A 63 -5.11 7.99 -0.79
N LEU A 64 -4.94 7.62 0.48
CA LEU A 64 -4.07 6.51 0.84
C LEU A 64 -4.69 5.18 0.40
N ILE A 65 -3.91 4.34 -0.28
CA ILE A 65 -4.36 3.03 -0.74
C ILE A 65 -4.37 1.95 0.37
N CYS A 66 -3.87 2.30 1.55
CA CYS A 66 -3.83 1.42 2.71
C CYS A 66 -4.56 2.05 3.90
N GLN A 67 -5.01 1.20 4.82
CA GLN A 67 -5.66 1.62 6.06
C GLN A 67 -4.80 1.26 7.25
N PHE A 68 -4.89 2.07 8.31
CA PHE A 68 -4.29 1.72 9.58
C PHE A 68 -5.00 0.52 10.17
N ARG A 69 -4.25 -0.58 10.35
CA ARG A 69 -4.65 -1.70 11.20
C ARG A 69 -4.29 -1.36 12.65
N ALA A 70 -4.97 -0.35 13.20
CA ALA A 70 -4.96 -0.16 14.63
C ALA A 70 -5.97 -1.14 15.20
N ASP A 71 -5.51 -2.35 15.54
CA ASP A 71 -6.28 -3.22 16.42
C ASP A 71 -6.53 -2.38 17.68
N ALA A 72 -7.79 -2.02 17.93
CA ALA A 72 -8.17 -1.26 19.12
C ALA A 72 -7.49 -1.97 20.28
N THR A 73 -6.48 -1.31 20.84
CA THR A 73 -5.77 -1.83 21.98
C THR A 73 -6.88 -2.18 22.97
N SER A 74 -6.98 -3.45 23.29
CA SER A 74 -7.62 -3.92 24.50
C SER A 74 -6.87 -3.29 25.67
N LEU A 75 -7.08 -1.98 25.86
CA LEU A 75 -6.92 -1.28 27.11
C LEU A 75 -8.12 -1.70 27.95
N GLY A 76 -8.04 -2.93 28.44
CA GLY A 76 -8.71 -3.33 29.66
C GLY A 76 -8.01 -2.73 30.87
#